data_AF-A0A813KDR0-F1
#
_entry.id   AF-A0A813KDR0-F1
#
_cell.length_a   1.000
_cell.length_b   1.000
_cell.length_c   1.000
_cell.angle_alpha   90.00
_cell.angle_beta   90.00
_cell.angle_gamma   90.00
#
_symmetry.space_group_name_H-M   'P 1'
#
loop_
_entity.id
_entity.type
_entity.pdbx_description
1 polymer ?
#
loop_
_entity_poly.entity_id
_entity_poly.type
_entity_poly.pdbx_seq_one_letter_code
_entity_poly.pdbx_strand_id
1 'polypeptide(L)'
;MFVCLAAGPRQGAGDGEGFWHPGQRGYAPEGIMWANFHITEAQRGGRLFTASVNLLLACTAWTVLLYIPYAYYMASFSYANGDEPGEFSEGIFVCLVVASQIGLFVVSSLGAKHAAYQNEDQIQKAYTVMYNAALILNLIMDISLQAVLSYLQMVGVGAHVADGRLLGSLTSFQEIFESYPIQKSVGKLLFKYCWPCTFLVPFLAEPFVAQWLPWQTAKWLVGANPKIKGENAEKAFELGEMEQGRYADCIFNVILVACIPFIAPAYIHLTFGALIVSHLYIYCFDQTKVLRYARKFNFSGSEVHWLGMQLFAIPISIFAAGLVFKANQMTGTEALGSGYFAGTQLWGAMAGAAIVHAILHLAVLEFFVKGCGAPSSEAKVGHGYATAARLNPATHFSTNPVHCLRSKHILGHSPPQVMFVAGKEHLLRANPKIGAHYVDSSAGGKISK
;
A
#
# COMPACT_ATOMS: atom_id res chain seq x y z
N MET A 1 5.33 -13.46 11.38
CA MET A 1 5.55 -12.01 11.60
C MET A 1 4.30 -11.18 11.31
N PHE A 2 3.64 -11.32 10.15
CA PHE A 2 2.39 -10.59 9.83
C PHE A 2 1.22 -10.82 10.80
N VAL A 3 1.09 -12.02 11.39
CA VAL A 3 0.05 -12.32 12.38
C VAL A 3 0.22 -11.53 13.69
N CYS A 4 1.45 -11.11 14.05
CA CYS A 4 1.68 -10.31 15.25
C CYS A 4 1.36 -8.81 15.08
N LEU A 5 1.36 -8.28 13.84
CA LEU A 5 1.02 -6.88 13.57
C LEU A 5 -0.50 -6.63 13.48
N ALA A 6 -1.29 -7.70 13.34
CA ALA A 6 -2.75 -7.64 13.33
C ALA A 6 -3.38 -7.70 14.74
N ALA A 7 -2.57 -7.86 15.79
CA ALA A 7 -3.05 -7.76 17.16
C ALA A 7 -3.41 -6.30 17.47
N GLY A 8 -4.67 -5.93 17.22
CA GLY A 8 -5.22 -4.64 17.62
C GLY A 8 -5.08 -4.46 19.14
N PRO A 9 -4.97 -3.21 19.62
CA PRO A 9 -4.98 -2.96 21.06
C PRO A 9 -6.23 -3.60 21.65
N ARG A 10 -6.07 -4.49 22.64
CA ARG A 10 -7.18 -5.06 23.41
C ARG A 10 -8.00 -3.90 23.96
N GLN A 11 -9.14 -3.60 23.34
CA GLN A 11 -10.13 -2.72 23.93
C GLN A 11 -10.69 -3.49 25.13
N GLY A 12 -10.41 -2.99 26.34
CA GLY A 12 -10.92 -3.60 27.56
C GLY A 12 -12.45 -3.65 27.47
N ALA A 13 -13.01 -4.85 27.65
CA ALA A 13 -14.45 -5.04 27.80
C ALA A 13 -14.88 -4.36 29.10
N GLY A 14 -15.34 -3.11 28.99
CA GLY A 14 -16.00 -2.38 30.06
C GLY A 14 -17.51 -2.51 29.86
N ASP A 15 -18.16 -3.19 30.80
CA ASP A 15 -19.59 -3.44 30.79
C ASP A 15 -20.40 -2.14 31.03
N GLY A 16 -21.48 -1.97 30.26
CA GLY A 16 -22.66 -1.23 30.71
C GLY A 16 -22.69 0.28 30.47
N GLU A 17 -23.52 0.69 29.50
CA GLU A 17 -24.21 1.98 29.42
C GLU A 17 -23.37 3.27 29.27
N GLY A 18 -22.80 3.39 28.08
CA GLY A 18 -22.48 4.69 27.48
C GLY A 18 -22.09 4.46 26.03
N PHE A 19 -22.97 4.77 25.07
CA PHE A 19 -22.73 4.56 23.63
C PHE A 19 -21.50 5.34 23.09
N TRP A 20 -20.87 6.15 23.94
CA TRP A 20 -19.61 6.84 23.69
C TRP A 20 -18.68 6.57 24.86
N HIS A 21 -17.78 5.59 24.74
CA HIS A 21 -16.70 5.44 25.71
C HIS A 21 -15.77 6.66 25.60
N PRO A 22 -15.62 7.48 26.66
CA PRO A 22 -14.77 8.66 26.63
C PRO A 22 -13.26 8.38 26.43
N GLY A 23 -12.87 7.09 26.33
CA GLY A 23 -11.49 6.65 26.09
C GLY A 23 -11.20 6.21 24.65
N GLN A 24 -12.18 6.19 23.74
CA GLN A 24 -11.88 5.97 22.33
C GLN A 24 -11.29 7.25 21.74
N ARG A 25 -10.04 7.18 21.25
CA ARG A 25 -9.39 8.28 20.51
C ARG A 25 -10.40 8.87 19.51
N GLY A 26 -10.66 10.16 19.62
CA GLY A 26 -11.70 10.82 18.84
C GLY A 26 -11.37 10.77 17.35
N TYR A 27 -12.00 9.85 16.62
CA TYR A 27 -11.99 9.87 15.16
C TYR A 27 -12.83 11.04 14.66
N ALA A 28 -12.41 11.67 13.57
CA ALA A 28 -13.19 12.75 12.98
C ALA A 28 -14.53 12.18 12.48
N PRO A 29 -15.66 12.89 12.68
CA PRO A 29 -16.98 12.38 12.37
C PRO A 29 -17.20 11.94 10.92
N GLU A 30 -16.44 12.46 9.96
CA GLU A 30 -16.53 12.05 8.55
C GLU A 30 -15.79 10.75 8.24
N GLY A 31 -14.81 10.38 9.06
CA GLY A 31 -14.13 9.09 8.93
C GLY A 31 -14.96 7.92 9.44
N ILE A 32 -16.11 8.17 10.07
CA ILE A 32 -16.94 7.16 10.73
C ILE A 32 -17.87 6.49 9.72
N MET A 33 -17.74 5.17 9.60
CA MET A 33 -18.59 4.30 8.79
C MET A 33 -19.78 3.80 9.61
N TRP A 34 -20.80 4.65 9.78
CA TRP A 34 -22.00 4.35 10.57
C TRP A 34 -22.69 3.03 10.19
N ALA A 35 -22.65 2.66 8.91
CA ALA A 35 -23.20 1.40 8.42
C ALA A 35 -22.55 0.16 9.04
N ASN A 36 -21.30 0.25 9.51
CA ASN A 36 -20.51 -0.89 9.99
C ASN A 36 -20.62 -1.13 11.50
N PHE A 37 -21.40 -0.33 12.24
CA PHE A 37 -21.53 -0.46 13.70
C PHE A 37 -22.22 -1.75 14.15
N HIS A 38 -22.98 -2.41 13.27
CA HIS A 38 -23.62 -3.69 13.56
C HIS A 38 -22.66 -4.89 13.48
N ILE A 39 -21.43 -4.70 13.02
CA ILE A 39 -20.45 -5.78 12.82
C ILE A 39 -19.65 -6.01 14.11
N THR A 40 -19.69 -7.24 14.61
CA THR A 40 -18.89 -7.64 15.79
C THR A 40 -17.42 -7.88 15.43
N GLU A 41 -16.52 -7.83 16.42
CA GLU A 41 -15.09 -8.07 16.18
C GLU A 41 -14.80 -9.47 15.63
N ALA A 42 -15.53 -10.49 16.10
CA ALA A 42 -15.39 -11.86 15.60
C ALA A 42 -15.80 -11.98 14.12
N GLN A 43 -16.91 -11.34 13.73
CA GLN A 43 -17.33 -11.27 12.33
C GLN A 43 -16.30 -10.53 11.47
N ARG A 44 -15.74 -9.43 11.99
CA ARG A 44 -14.68 -8.67 11.33
C ARG A 44 -13.42 -9.51 11.11
N GLY A 45 -12.99 -10.26 12.12
CA GLY A 45 -11.88 -11.20 12.02
C GLY A 45 -12.12 -12.27 10.95
N GLY A 46 -13.33 -12.84 10.90
CA GLY A 46 -13.73 -13.79 9.85
C GLY A 46 -13.69 -13.17 8.45
N ARG A 47 -14.22 -11.95 8.29
CA ARG A 47 -14.18 -11.23 7.01
C ARG A 47 -12.76 -10.89 6.55
N LEU A 48 -11.89 -10.49 7.48
CA LEU A 48 -10.47 -10.23 7.19
C LEU A 48 -9.73 -11.51 6.78
N PHE A 49 -10.03 -12.63 7.42
CA PHE A 49 -9.50 -13.94 7.04
C PHE A 49 -9.95 -14.32 5.62
N THR A 50 -11.25 -14.20 5.31
CA THR A 50 -11.78 -14.44 3.96
C THR A 50 -11.13 -13.53 2.92
N ALA A 51 -10.96 -12.24 3.22
CA ALA A 51 -10.25 -11.31 2.35
C ALA A 51 -8.79 -11.74 2.09
N SER A 52 -8.08 -12.20 3.13
CA SER A 52 -6.70 -12.69 3.00
C SER A 52 -6.61 -13.96 2.15
N VAL A 53 -7.55 -14.90 2.31
CA VAL A 53 -7.62 -16.11 1.47
C VAL A 53 -7.90 -15.73 0.00
N ASN A 54 -8.84 -14.82 -0.25
CA ASN A 54 -9.14 -14.35 -1.59
C ASN A 54 -7.94 -13.67 -2.25
N LEU A 55 -7.16 -12.91 -1.48
CA LEU A 55 -5.92 -12.30 -1.96
C LEU A 55 -4.88 -13.36 -2.36
N LEU A 56 -4.67 -14.41 -1.55
CA LEU A 56 -3.79 -15.53 -1.88
C LEU A 56 -4.25 -16.29 -3.13
N LEU A 57 -5.56 -16.52 -3.26
CA LEU A 57 -6.14 -17.13 -4.46
C LEU A 57 -5.92 -16.27 -5.69
N ALA A 58 -6.05 -14.94 -5.58
CA ALA A 58 -5.78 -14.02 -6.67
C ALA A 58 -4.31 -14.05 -7.11
N CYS A 59 -3.36 -14.02 -6.16
CA CYS A 59 -1.92 -14.16 -6.46
C CYS A 59 -1.60 -15.50 -7.13
N THR A 60 -2.22 -16.58 -6.63
CA THR A 60 -2.03 -17.94 -7.17
C THR A 60 -2.59 -18.05 -8.59
N ALA A 61 -3.81 -17.55 -8.81
CA ALA A 61 -4.43 -17.52 -10.12
C ALA A 61 -3.60 -16.70 -11.11
N TRP A 62 -3.10 -15.53 -10.70
CA TRP A 62 -2.22 -14.71 -11.52
C TRP A 62 -0.94 -15.47 -11.92
N THR A 63 -0.32 -16.14 -10.96
CA THR A 63 0.88 -16.97 -11.21
C THR A 63 0.62 -18.08 -12.21
N VAL A 64 -0.44 -18.86 -11.98
CA VAL A 64 -0.74 -20.04 -12.81
C VAL A 64 -1.21 -19.65 -14.20
N LEU A 65 -2.06 -18.63 -14.32
CA LEU A 65 -2.72 -18.27 -15.57
C LEU A 65 -1.86 -17.38 -16.46
N LEU A 66 -0.92 -16.62 -15.90
CA LEU A 66 -0.15 -15.62 -16.66
C LEU A 66 1.36 -15.83 -16.56
N TYR A 67 1.92 -15.96 -15.35
CA TYR A 67 3.37 -16.12 -15.19
C TYR A 67 3.89 -17.46 -15.70
N ILE A 68 3.21 -18.58 -15.41
CA ILE A 68 3.67 -19.90 -15.89
C ILE A 68 3.65 -19.99 -17.42
N PRO A 69 2.59 -19.57 -18.13
CA PRO A 69 2.61 -19.52 -19.60
C PRO A 69 3.71 -18.63 -20.17
N TYR A 70 3.94 -17.46 -19.57
CA TYR A 70 5.05 -16.59 -19.95
C TYR A 70 6.41 -17.27 -19.72
N ALA A 71 6.60 -17.92 -18.58
CA ALA A 71 7.81 -18.68 -18.27
C ALA A 71 8.06 -19.80 -19.29
N TYR A 72 7.02 -20.54 -19.64
CA TYR A 72 7.09 -21.61 -20.64
C TYR A 72 7.48 -21.06 -22.02
N TYR A 73 6.88 -19.93 -22.43
CA TYR A 73 7.25 -19.23 -23.66
C TYR A 73 8.72 -18.80 -23.64
N MET A 74 9.21 -18.19 -22.55
CA MET A 74 10.60 -17.77 -22.40
C MET A 74 11.59 -18.95 -22.35
N ALA A 75 11.17 -20.10 -21.83
CA ALA A 75 11.97 -21.32 -21.81
C ALA A 75 12.02 -22.03 -23.17
N SER A 76 11.13 -21.68 -24.12
CA SER A 76 11.09 -22.31 -25.45
C SER A 76 12.17 -21.81 -26.42
N PHE A 77 12.86 -20.70 -26.11
CA PHE A 77 13.95 -20.17 -26.92
C PHE A 77 15.21 -21.05 -26.85
N SER A 78 15.85 -21.28 -28.00
CA SER A 78 17.09 -22.06 -28.08
C SER A 78 18.30 -21.17 -27.78
N TYR A 79 18.57 -20.96 -26.49
CA TYR A 79 19.72 -20.14 -26.06
C TYR A 79 21.07 -20.68 -26.55
N ALA A 80 21.17 -21.97 -26.82
CA ALA A 80 22.37 -22.60 -27.38
C ALA A 80 22.71 -22.09 -28.81
N ASN A 81 21.71 -21.67 -29.57
CA ASN A 81 21.88 -21.10 -30.92
C ASN A 81 22.03 -19.57 -30.91
N GLY A 82 22.07 -18.95 -29.72
CA GLY A 82 22.09 -17.49 -29.58
C GLY A 82 20.73 -16.83 -29.74
N ASP A 83 19.62 -17.59 -29.72
CA ASP A 83 18.29 -17.00 -29.72
C ASP A 83 18.04 -16.32 -28.37
N GLU A 84 17.83 -15.00 -28.40
CA GLU A 84 17.45 -14.23 -27.22
C GLU A 84 16.02 -13.67 -27.35
N PRO A 85 15.26 -13.58 -26.24
CA PRO A 85 13.97 -12.93 -26.23
C PRO A 85 14.11 -11.47 -26.68
N GLY A 86 13.37 -11.09 -27.71
CA GLY A 86 13.36 -9.72 -28.23
C GLY A 86 12.66 -8.72 -27.31
N GLU A 87 12.66 -7.45 -27.71
CA GLU A 87 12.02 -6.35 -26.96
C GLU A 87 10.52 -6.59 -26.72
N PHE A 88 9.85 -7.32 -27.60
CA PHE A 88 8.44 -7.66 -27.46
C PHE A 88 8.15 -8.51 -26.22
N SER A 89 8.96 -9.54 -25.95
CA SER A 89 8.85 -10.36 -24.73
C SER A 89 9.08 -9.54 -23.47
N GLU A 90 10.03 -8.60 -23.52
CA GLU A 90 10.27 -7.69 -22.41
C GLU A 90 9.07 -6.78 -22.17
N GLY A 91 8.45 -6.27 -23.24
CA GLY A 91 7.21 -5.49 -23.18
C GLY A 91 6.05 -6.27 -22.54
N ILE A 92 5.87 -7.54 -22.90
CA ILE A 92 4.87 -8.42 -22.27
C ILE A 92 5.14 -8.53 -20.77
N PHE A 93 6.39 -8.72 -20.37
CA PHE A 93 6.76 -8.79 -18.97
C PHE A 93 6.41 -7.51 -18.21
N VAL A 94 6.72 -6.34 -18.77
CA VAL A 94 6.33 -5.05 -18.19
C VAL A 94 4.82 -4.97 -18.00
N CYS A 95 4.04 -5.35 -19.01
CA CYS A 95 2.57 -5.36 -18.93
C CYS A 95 2.07 -6.33 -17.86
N LEU A 96 2.66 -7.51 -17.72
CA LEU A 96 2.31 -8.48 -16.69
C LEU A 96 2.55 -7.93 -15.28
N VAL A 97 3.71 -7.30 -15.05
CA VAL A 97 4.05 -6.72 -13.74
C VAL A 97 3.15 -5.53 -13.40
N VAL A 98 2.90 -4.63 -14.35
CA VAL A 98 2.02 -3.46 -14.12
C VAL A 98 0.57 -3.91 -13.88
N ALA A 99 0.08 -4.86 -14.68
CA ALA A 99 -1.28 -5.39 -14.54
C ALA A 99 -1.45 -6.16 -13.22
N SER A 100 -0.41 -6.88 -12.76
CA SER A 100 -0.45 -7.58 -11.47
C SER A 100 -0.56 -6.57 -10.33
N GLN A 101 0.22 -5.48 -10.35
CA GLN A 101 0.17 -4.44 -9.33
C GLN A 101 -1.20 -3.76 -9.25
N ILE A 102 -1.82 -3.45 -10.39
CA ILE A 102 -3.18 -2.90 -10.47
C ILE A 102 -4.20 -3.92 -9.93
N GLY A 103 -4.08 -5.20 -10.31
CA GLY A 103 -4.96 -6.26 -9.82
C GLY A 103 -4.88 -6.44 -8.30
N LEU A 104 -3.67 -6.49 -7.76
CA LEU A 104 -3.42 -6.62 -6.31
C LEU A 104 -3.90 -5.40 -5.53
N PHE A 105 -3.77 -4.20 -6.09
CA PHE A 105 -4.35 -2.97 -5.55
C PHE A 105 -5.87 -3.12 -5.40
N VAL A 106 -6.58 -3.52 -6.46
CA VAL A 106 -8.04 -3.67 -6.47
C VAL A 106 -8.49 -4.74 -5.47
N VAL A 107 -7.88 -5.93 -5.51
CA VAL A 107 -8.25 -7.05 -4.62
C VAL A 107 -8.02 -6.68 -3.15
N SER A 108 -6.92 -5.98 -2.86
CA SER A 108 -6.59 -5.54 -1.49
C SER A 108 -7.57 -4.46 -1.00
N SER A 109 -7.94 -3.50 -1.85
CA SER A 109 -8.94 -2.47 -1.53
C SER A 109 -10.32 -3.08 -1.26
N LEU A 110 -10.75 -4.03 -2.10
CA LEU A 110 -11.99 -4.78 -1.89
C LEU A 110 -11.95 -5.60 -0.59
N GLY A 111 -10.84 -6.26 -0.31
CA GLY A 111 -10.63 -7.01 0.93
C GLY A 111 -10.72 -6.12 2.18
N ALA A 112 -10.13 -4.93 2.14
CA ALA A 112 -10.16 -3.98 3.26
C ALA A 112 -11.56 -3.44 3.52
N LYS A 113 -12.29 -3.10 2.45
CA LYS A 113 -13.70 -2.67 2.55
C LYS A 113 -14.60 -3.81 3.04
N HIS A 114 -14.33 -5.05 2.60
CA HIS A 114 -15.08 -6.23 3.06
C HIS A 114 -14.95 -6.45 4.57
N ALA A 115 -13.79 -6.15 5.16
CA ALA A 115 -13.61 -6.24 6.62
C ALA A 115 -14.56 -5.33 7.41
N ALA A 116 -15.15 -4.28 6.79
CA ALA A 116 -16.16 -3.42 7.38
C ALA A 116 -15.73 -2.81 8.73
N TYR A 117 -14.56 -2.17 8.74
CA TYR A 117 -14.13 -1.37 9.89
C TYR A 117 -15.05 -0.16 10.09
N GLN A 118 -15.12 0.33 11.32
CA GLN A 118 -15.98 1.46 11.70
C GLN A 118 -15.37 2.82 11.35
N ASN A 119 -14.07 2.87 11.04
CA ASN A 119 -13.34 4.10 10.72
C ASN A 119 -12.51 3.93 9.45
N GLU A 120 -12.45 4.98 8.63
CA GLU A 120 -11.69 5.01 7.37
C GLU A 120 -10.19 4.75 7.60
N ASP A 121 -9.58 5.35 8.62
CA ASP A 121 -8.17 5.12 8.96
C ASP A 121 -7.85 3.63 9.19
N GLN A 122 -8.79 2.87 9.75
CA GLN A 122 -8.61 1.42 9.96
C GLN A 122 -8.75 0.63 8.66
N ILE A 123 -9.65 1.06 7.75
CA ILE A 123 -9.77 0.49 6.40
C ILE A 123 -8.46 0.72 5.65
N GLN A 124 -7.93 1.95 5.65
CA GLN A 124 -6.66 2.30 5.01
C GLN A 124 -5.48 1.55 5.61
N LYS A 125 -5.46 1.36 6.94
CA LYS A 125 -4.44 0.54 7.63
C LYS A 125 -4.48 -0.92 7.17
N ALA A 126 -5.66 -1.54 7.17
CA ALA A 126 -5.84 -2.92 6.73
C ALA A 126 -5.47 -3.09 5.26
N TYR A 127 -5.92 -2.16 4.42
CA TYR A 127 -5.58 -2.08 3.01
C TYR A 127 -4.05 -2.03 2.79
N THR A 128 -3.36 -1.13 3.48
CA THR A 128 -1.89 -0.98 3.37
C THR A 128 -1.16 -2.27 3.75
N VAL A 129 -1.60 -2.96 4.81
CA VAL A 129 -1.01 -4.25 5.22
C VAL A 129 -1.24 -5.33 4.16
N MET A 130 -2.48 -5.51 3.71
CA MET A 130 -2.82 -6.54 2.73
C MET A 130 -2.11 -6.30 1.40
N TYR A 131 -2.11 -5.05 0.93
CA TYR A 131 -1.47 -4.70 -0.33
C TYR A 131 0.05 -4.89 -0.27
N ASN A 132 0.71 -4.44 0.81
CA ASN A 132 2.14 -4.64 0.97
C ASN A 132 2.50 -6.14 1.06
N ALA A 133 1.72 -6.95 1.79
CA ALA A 133 1.92 -8.39 1.85
C ALA A 133 1.75 -9.06 0.48
N ALA A 134 0.76 -8.64 -0.30
CA ALA A 134 0.53 -9.12 -1.67
C ALA A 134 1.71 -8.79 -2.59
N LEU A 135 2.19 -7.54 -2.55
CA LEU A 135 3.35 -7.10 -3.33
C LEU A 135 4.61 -7.88 -2.99
N ILE A 136 4.88 -8.14 -1.70
CA ILE A 136 6.02 -8.96 -1.26
C ILE A 136 5.88 -10.40 -1.77
N LEU A 137 4.70 -11.00 -1.65
CA LEU A 137 4.46 -12.37 -2.15
C LEU A 137 4.70 -12.43 -3.66
N ASN A 138 4.15 -11.47 -4.41
CA ASN A 138 4.35 -11.38 -5.85
C ASN A 138 5.83 -11.20 -6.22
N LEU A 139 6.55 -10.35 -5.48
CA LEU A 139 7.99 -10.16 -5.69
C LEU A 139 8.81 -11.44 -5.49
N ILE A 140 8.51 -12.22 -4.45
CA ILE A 140 9.21 -13.48 -4.20
C ILE A 140 9.01 -14.42 -5.39
N MET A 141 7.79 -14.52 -5.91
CA MET A 141 7.49 -15.34 -7.08
C MET A 141 8.22 -14.84 -8.33
N ASP A 142 8.23 -13.52 -8.57
CA ASP A 142 8.86 -12.90 -9.74
C ASP A 142 10.37 -13.06 -9.72
N ILE A 143 11.03 -12.84 -8.57
CA ILE A 143 12.48 -13.05 -8.43
C ILE A 143 12.81 -14.54 -8.58
N SER A 144 12.01 -15.45 -8.00
CA SER A 144 12.24 -16.90 -8.12
C SER A 144 12.15 -17.35 -9.56
N LEU A 145 11.13 -16.90 -10.28
CA LEU A 145 10.95 -17.21 -11.69
C LEU A 145 12.10 -16.64 -12.53
N GLN A 146 12.46 -15.37 -12.33
CA GLN A 146 13.57 -14.74 -13.04
C GLN A 146 14.92 -15.42 -12.76
N ALA A 147 15.16 -15.86 -11.52
CA ALA A 147 16.37 -16.58 -11.16
C ALA A 147 16.46 -17.94 -11.88
N VAL A 148 15.35 -18.68 -11.94
CA VAL A 148 15.28 -19.96 -12.67
C VAL A 148 15.49 -19.76 -14.16
N LEU A 149 14.79 -18.79 -14.79
CA LEU A 149 14.95 -18.50 -16.21
C LEU A 149 16.37 -18.02 -16.54
N SER A 150 16.95 -17.17 -15.69
CA SER A 150 18.35 -16.72 -15.83
C SER A 150 19.33 -17.89 -15.74
N TYR A 151 19.11 -18.82 -14.82
CA TYR A 151 19.93 -20.01 -14.69
C TYR A 151 19.86 -20.87 -15.95
N LEU A 152 18.65 -21.18 -16.44
CA LEU A 152 18.47 -21.97 -17.66
C LEU A 152 19.12 -21.30 -18.89
N GLN A 153 18.96 -19.98 -19.03
CA GLN A 153 19.60 -19.22 -20.10
C GLN A 153 21.13 -19.28 -20.00
N MET A 154 21.70 -19.01 -18.83
CA MET A 154 23.16 -19.01 -18.63
C MET A 154 23.78 -20.40 -18.81
N VAL A 155 23.08 -21.46 -18.41
CA VAL A 155 23.51 -22.85 -18.69
C VAL A 155 23.41 -23.16 -20.18
N GLY A 156 22.33 -22.74 -20.85
CA GLY A 156 22.11 -22.96 -22.28
C GLY A 156 23.17 -22.33 -23.18
N VAL A 157 23.68 -21.15 -22.81
CA VAL A 157 24.80 -20.49 -23.54
C VAL A 157 26.18 -21.03 -23.17
N GLY A 158 26.27 -22.02 -22.27
CA GLY A 158 27.56 -22.55 -21.80
C GLY A 158 28.39 -21.55 -21.00
N ALA A 159 27.73 -20.72 -20.16
CA ALA A 159 28.44 -19.74 -19.34
C ALA A 159 29.42 -20.42 -18.37
N HIS A 160 30.62 -19.85 -18.27
CA HIS A 160 31.66 -20.31 -17.35
C HIS A 160 31.72 -19.37 -16.14
N VAL A 161 32.05 -19.94 -14.98
CA VAL A 161 32.37 -19.17 -13.78
C VAL A 161 33.84 -18.74 -13.77
N ALA A 162 34.23 -17.90 -12.79
CA ALA A 162 35.55 -17.29 -12.72
C ALA A 162 36.71 -18.31 -12.65
N ASP A 163 36.46 -19.52 -12.13
CA ASP A 163 37.44 -20.61 -12.05
C ASP A 163 37.48 -21.50 -13.32
N GLY A 164 36.72 -21.15 -14.36
CA GLY A 164 36.67 -21.90 -15.62
C GLY A 164 35.77 -23.13 -15.63
N ARG A 165 35.03 -23.42 -14.54
CA ARG A 165 33.99 -24.47 -14.58
C ARG A 165 32.74 -23.98 -15.32
N LEU A 166 31.99 -24.92 -15.91
CA LEU A 166 30.67 -24.62 -16.47
C LEU A 166 29.68 -24.32 -15.35
N LEU A 167 28.83 -23.31 -15.53
CA LEU A 167 27.81 -22.95 -14.54
C LEU A 167 26.89 -24.13 -14.15
N GLY A 168 26.52 -24.96 -15.13
CA GLY A 168 25.69 -26.15 -14.92
C GLY A 168 26.39 -27.29 -14.17
N SER A 169 27.70 -27.18 -13.91
CA SER A 169 28.46 -28.15 -13.12
C SER A 169 28.47 -27.84 -11.62
N LEU A 170 27.98 -26.67 -11.21
CA LEU A 170 27.89 -26.29 -9.80
C LEU A 170 26.72 -27.02 -9.13
N THR A 171 26.95 -27.57 -7.93
CA THR A 171 25.95 -28.36 -7.20
C THR A 171 25.33 -27.61 -6.02
N SER A 172 26.03 -26.60 -5.50
CA SER A 172 25.56 -25.79 -4.37
C SER A 172 24.78 -24.58 -4.85
N PHE A 173 23.62 -24.32 -4.24
CA PHE A 173 22.85 -23.10 -4.47
C PHE A 173 23.67 -21.83 -4.19
N GLN A 174 24.52 -21.85 -3.17
CA GLN A 174 25.38 -20.72 -2.83
C GLN A 174 26.38 -20.44 -3.96
N GLU A 175 27.04 -21.46 -4.51
CA GLU A 175 27.98 -21.29 -5.64
C GLU A 175 27.26 -20.74 -6.88
N ILE A 176 26.08 -21.28 -7.20
CA ILE A 176 25.26 -20.80 -8.33
C ILE A 176 24.87 -19.33 -8.13
N PHE A 177 24.34 -18.98 -6.97
CA PHE A 177 23.87 -17.63 -6.68
C PHE A 177 25.01 -16.61 -6.57
N GLU A 178 26.16 -17.02 -6.04
CA GLU A 178 27.35 -16.16 -5.94
C GLU A 178 28.08 -16.00 -7.27
N SER A 179 27.81 -16.86 -8.26
CA SER A 179 28.46 -16.81 -9.56
C SER A 179 28.17 -15.50 -10.31
N TYR A 180 29.21 -14.93 -10.92
CA TYR A 180 29.12 -13.69 -11.69
C TYR A 180 28.07 -13.74 -12.83
N PRO A 181 27.96 -14.82 -13.65
CA PRO A 181 26.96 -14.89 -14.70
C PRO A 181 25.52 -14.76 -14.18
N ILE A 182 25.20 -15.43 -13.07
CA ILE A 182 23.87 -15.36 -12.44
C ILE A 182 23.62 -13.97 -11.86
N GLN A 183 24.56 -13.43 -11.08
CA GLN A 183 24.45 -12.08 -10.51
C GLN A 183 24.24 -11.00 -11.59
N LYS A 184 24.99 -11.10 -12.70
CA LYS A 184 24.86 -10.18 -13.83
C LYS A 184 23.51 -10.31 -14.52
N SER A 185 23.05 -11.53 -14.80
CA SER A 185 21.81 -11.79 -15.53
C SER A 185 20.58 -11.42 -14.70
N VAL A 186 20.45 -12.00 -13.50
CA VAL A 186 19.36 -11.70 -12.56
C VAL A 186 19.39 -10.21 -12.18
N GLY A 187 20.58 -9.62 -12.07
CA GLY A 187 20.76 -8.19 -11.83
C GLY A 187 20.17 -7.30 -12.90
N LYS A 188 20.46 -7.61 -14.17
CA LYS A 188 19.90 -6.91 -15.32
C LYS A 188 18.38 -7.01 -15.34
N LEU A 189 17.83 -8.20 -15.08
CA LEU A 189 16.38 -8.42 -15.03
C LEU A 189 15.72 -7.70 -13.85
N LEU A 190 16.32 -7.76 -12.65
CA LEU A 190 15.83 -7.03 -11.49
C LEU A 190 15.88 -5.51 -11.71
N PHE A 191 16.91 -4.98 -12.36
CA PHE A 191 16.95 -3.58 -12.75
C PHE A 191 15.79 -3.23 -13.69
N LYS A 192 15.53 -4.04 -14.73
CA LYS A 192 14.39 -3.84 -15.64
C LYS A 192 13.05 -3.92 -14.90
N TYR A 193 12.91 -4.86 -13.97
CA TYR A 193 11.73 -5.00 -13.12
C TYR A 193 11.50 -3.76 -12.25
N CYS A 194 12.58 -3.20 -11.69
CA CYS A 194 12.53 -1.96 -10.92
C CYS A 194 12.15 -0.78 -11.82
N TRP A 195 12.92 -0.55 -12.89
CA TRP A 195 12.76 0.58 -13.78
C TRP A 195 12.71 0.16 -15.27
N PRO A 196 11.68 0.60 -16.00
CA PRO A 196 10.63 1.54 -15.59
C PRO A 196 9.41 0.85 -14.93
N CYS A 197 9.38 -0.49 -14.88
CA CYS A 197 8.16 -1.27 -14.68
C CYS A 197 7.47 -1.06 -13.33
N THR A 198 8.22 -0.94 -12.24
CA THR A 198 7.63 -0.79 -10.90
C THR A 198 7.71 0.64 -10.41
N PHE A 199 8.85 1.30 -10.60
CA PHE A 199 9.05 2.61 -10.01
C PHE A 199 8.30 3.74 -10.74
N LEU A 200 8.03 3.61 -12.05
CA LEU A 200 7.52 4.71 -12.86
C LEU A 200 6.23 4.40 -13.61
N VAL A 201 6.21 3.34 -14.42
CA VAL A 201 5.08 3.07 -15.34
C VAL A 201 3.72 3.01 -14.63
N PRO A 202 3.56 2.35 -13.46
CA PRO A 202 2.28 2.32 -12.76
C PRO A 202 1.79 3.73 -12.40
N PHE A 203 2.70 4.61 -11.96
CA PHE A 203 2.39 5.99 -11.58
C PHE A 203 2.22 6.92 -12.78
N LEU A 204 2.83 6.62 -13.93
CA LEU A 204 2.51 7.29 -15.19
C LEU A 204 1.13 6.89 -15.71
N ALA A 205 0.76 5.63 -15.56
CA ALA A 205 -0.54 5.10 -15.97
C ALA A 205 -1.68 5.61 -15.08
N GLU A 206 -1.42 5.86 -13.80
CA GLU A 206 -2.42 6.29 -12.81
C GLU A 206 -3.27 7.51 -13.27
N PRO A 207 -2.72 8.65 -13.71
CA PRO A 207 -3.55 9.76 -14.20
C PRO A 207 -4.49 9.38 -15.34
N PHE A 208 -4.09 8.45 -16.21
CA PHE A 208 -4.93 8.01 -17.32
C PHE A 208 -6.01 7.03 -16.85
N VAL A 209 -5.64 6.04 -16.05
CA VAL A 209 -6.52 4.93 -15.65
C VAL A 209 -7.44 5.31 -14.49
N ALA A 210 -6.93 6.06 -13.51
CA ALA A 210 -7.66 6.38 -12.28
C ALA A 210 -8.38 7.74 -12.33
N GLN A 211 -7.99 8.65 -13.25
CA GLN A 211 -8.62 9.98 -13.35
C GLN A 211 -9.29 10.20 -14.70
N TRP A 212 -8.53 10.15 -15.80
CA TRP A 212 -9.06 10.47 -17.13
C TRP A 212 -10.12 9.46 -17.59
N LEU A 213 -9.87 8.15 -17.46
CA LEU A 213 -10.79 7.11 -17.91
C LEU A 213 -12.13 7.13 -17.14
N PRO A 214 -12.17 7.20 -15.79
CA PRO A 214 -13.41 7.35 -15.05
C PRO A 214 -14.15 8.63 -15.41
N TRP A 215 -13.44 9.74 -15.61
CA TRP A 215 -14.06 11.01 -16.02
C TRP A 215 -14.73 10.92 -17.39
N GLN A 216 -14.08 10.30 -18.39
CA GLN A 216 -14.69 10.08 -19.71
C GLN A 216 -15.89 9.14 -19.61
N THR A 217 -15.76 8.07 -18.83
CA THR A 217 -16.85 7.10 -18.60
C THR A 217 -18.05 7.79 -17.96
N ALA A 218 -17.82 8.63 -16.95
CA ALA A 218 -18.85 9.44 -16.30
C ALA A 218 -19.52 10.40 -17.27
N LYS A 219 -18.74 11.09 -18.11
CA LYS A 219 -19.24 12.00 -19.14
C LYS A 219 -20.15 11.29 -20.13
N TRP A 220 -19.75 10.12 -20.62
CA TRP A 220 -20.58 9.32 -21.51
C TRP A 220 -21.82 8.80 -20.81
N LEU A 221 -21.70 8.32 -19.58
CA LEU A 221 -22.81 7.76 -18.81
C LEU A 221 -23.88 8.82 -18.49
N VAL A 222 -23.47 10.00 -18.03
CA VAL A 222 -24.37 11.13 -17.75
C VAL A 222 -24.98 11.69 -19.03
N GLY A 223 -24.21 11.76 -20.12
CA GLY A 223 -24.71 12.24 -21.41
C GLY A 223 -25.70 11.28 -22.08
N ALA A 224 -25.51 9.98 -21.94
CA ALA A 224 -26.34 8.96 -22.57
C ALA A 224 -27.63 8.65 -21.78
N ASN A 225 -27.63 8.82 -20.46
CA ASN A 225 -28.76 8.42 -19.61
C ASN A 225 -29.43 9.62 -18.92
N PRO A 226 -30.62 10.06 -19.40
CA PRO A 226 -31.32 11.21 -18.82
C PRO A 226 -31.85 10.97 -17.40
N LYS A 227 -31.75 9.73 -16.86
CA LYS A 227 -32.08 9.44 -15.45
C LYS A 227 -30.96 9.86 -14.49
N ILE A 228 -29.74 10.04 -14.97
CA ILE A 228 -28.59 10.44 -14.14
C ILE A 228 -28.51 11.96 -14.14
N LYS A 229 -29.23 12.58 -13.19
CA LYS A 229 -29.30 14.04 -13.01
C LYS A 229 -29.01 14.43 -11.56
N GLY A 230 -28.70 15.71 -11.35
CA GLY A 230 -28.44 16.28 -10.03
C GLY A 230 -27.28 15.58 -9.31
N GLU A 231 -27.50 15.16 -8.07
CA GLU A 231 -26.48 14.53 -7.23
C GLU A 231 -25.88 13.25 -7.83
N ASN A 232 -26.68 12.45 -8.56
CA ASN A 232 -26.15 11.23 -9.19
C ASN A 232 -25.17 11.55 -10.33
N ALA A 233 -25.39 12.66 -11.04
CA ALA A 233 -24.46 13.12 -12.06
C ALA A 233 -23.18 13.68 -11.41
N GLU A 234 -23.32 14.48 -10.35
CA GLU A 234 -22.18 14.95 -9.55
C GLU A 234 -21.32 13.78 -9.06
N LYS A 235 -21.94 12.76 -8.45
CA LYS A 235 -21.26 11.54 -7.99
C LYS A 235 -20.54 10.77 -9.09
N ALA A 236 -21.10 10.74 -10.30
CA ALA A 236 -20.42 10.10 -11.43
C ALA A 236 -19.10 10.80 -11.76
N PHE A 237 -19.03 12.13 -11.60
CA PHE A 237 -17.83 12.93 -11.84
C PHE A 237 -16.92 13.08 -10.60
N GLU A 238 -17.29 12.50 -9.45
CA GLU A 238 -16.45 12.56 -8.26
C GLU A 238 -15.15 11.79 -8.51
N LEU A 239 -14.03 12.51 -8.44
CA LEU A 239 -12.71 11.91 -8.51
C LEU A 239 -12.42 11.14 -7.22
N GLY A 240 -11.65 10.06 -7.35
CA GLY A 240 -11.25 9.25 -6.21
C GLY A 240 -10.51 10.05 -5.13
N GLU A 241 -10.76 9.70 -3.88
CA GLU A 241 -10.05 10.29 -2.74
C GLU A 241 -8.57 9.90 -2.74
N MET A 242 -7.74 10.63 -2.00
CA MET A 242 -6.35 10.26 -1.82
C MET A 242 -6.27 9.04 -0.91
N GLU A 243 -5.95 7.89 -1.48
CA GLU A 243 -5.71 6.66 -0.72
C GLU A 243 -4.32 6.66 -0.09
N GLN A 244 -4.19 6.07 1.10
CA GLN A 244 -2.91 5.95 1.78
C GLN A 244 -2.08 4.75 1.30
N GLY A 245 -2.56 4.03 0.28
CA GLY A 245 -1.84 2.94 -0.39
C GLY A 245 -0.45 3.34 -0.91
N ARG A 246 -0.20 4.63 -1.11
CA ARG A 246 1.12 5.15 -1.50
C ARG A 246 2.23 4.77 -0.53
N TYR A 247 1.93 4.55 0.76
CA TYR A 247 2.91 4.00 1.69
C TYR A 247 3.40 2.62 1.26
N ALA A 248 2.48 1.73 0.86
CA ALA A 248 2.83 0.39 0.42
C ALA A 248 3.69 0.43 -0.85
N ASP A 249 3.34 1.29 -1.81
CA ASP A 249 4.09 1.52 -3.05
C ASP A 249 5.54 1.95 -2.77
N CYS A 250 5.71 3.02 -1.98
CA CYS A 250 7.03 3.55 -1.65
C CYS A 250 7.87 2.53 -0.87
N ILE A 251 7.28 1.86 0.12
CA ILE A 251 7.97 0.79 0.88
C ILE A 251 8.39 -0.33 -0.06
N PHE A 252 7.52 -0.75 -0.97
CA PHE A 252 7.81 -1.79 -1.93
C PHE A 252 8.95 -1.42 -2.88
N ASN A 253 8.98 -0.18 -3.36
CA ASN A 253 10.09 0.32 -4.16
C ASN A 253 11.42 0.26 -3.41
N VAL A 254 11.42 0.58 -2.11
CA VAL A 254 12.63 0.47 -1.27
C VAL A 254 13.00 -0.99 -1.01
N ILE A 255 12.03 -1.90 -0.86
CA ILE A 255 12.29 -3.36 -0.75
C ILE A 255 13.04 -3.85 -1.99
N LEU A 256 12.61 -3.45 -3.19
CA LEU A 256 13.28 -3.82 -4.44
C LEU A 256 14.73 -3.36 -4.48
N VAL A 257 15.00 -2.12 -4.10
CA VAL A 257 16.38 -1.60 -4.02
C VAL A 257 17.17 -2.32 -2.93
N ALA A 258 16.56 -2.66 -1.80
CA ALA A 258 17.20 -3.40 -0.72
C ALA A 258 17.61 -4.83 -1.13
N CYS A 259 16.98 -5.41 -2.16
CA CYS A 259 17.36 -6.70 -2.74
C CYS A 259 18.58 -6.61 -3.68
N ILE A 260 18.88 -5.44 -4.25
CA ILE A 260 19.98 -5.27 -5.23
C ILE A 260 21.35 -5.69 -4.69
N PRO A 261 21.73 -5.38 -3.43
CA PRO A 261 23.00 -5.84 -2.87
C PRO A 261 23.22 -7.35 -2.97
N PHE A 262 22.18 -8.18 -2.87
CA PHE A 262 22.35 -9.64 -2.99
C PHE A 262 22.73 -10.07 -4.40
N ILE A 263 22.16 -9.40 -5.40
CA ILE A 263 22.14 -9.89 -6.76
C ILE A 263 23.18 -9.16 -7.61
N ALA A 264 23.19 -7.83 -7.63
CA ALA A 264 23.93 -7.11 -8.66
C ALA A 264 24.45 -5.74 -8.21
N PRO A 265 25.59 -5.71 -7.51
CA PRO A 265 26.24 -4.46 -7.12
C PRO A 265 26.50 -3.50 -8.30
N ALA A 266 26.71 -4.03 -9.51
CA ALA A 266 26.96 -3.23 -10.70
C ALA A 266 25.79 -2.29 -11.07
N TYR A 267 24.54 -2.66 -10.76
CA TYR A 267 23.37 -1.84 -11.09
C TYR A 267 22.94 -0.93 -9.94
N ILE A 268 23.61 -0.98 -8.77
CA ILE A 268 23.16 -0.28 -7.57
C ILE A 268 22.91 1.22 -7.82
N HIS A 269 23.89 1.92 -8.39
CA HIS A 269 23.82 3.36 -8.63
C HIS A 269 22.73 3.72 -9.66
N LEU A 270 22.55 2.89 -10.70
CA LEU A 270 21.49 3.08 -11.69
C LEU A 270 20.11 2.87 -11.05
N THR A 271 19.93 1.81 -10.27
CA THR A 271 18.65 1.54 -9.59
C THR A 271 18.30 2.63 -8.58
N PHE A 272 19.27 3.10 -7.79
CA PHE A 272 19.06 4.22 -6.86
C PHE A 272 18.74 5.53 -7.61
N GLY A 273 19.44 5.83 -8.70
CA GLY A 273 19.14 6.99 -9.54
C GLY A 273 17.71 6.93 -10.10
N ALA A 274 17.31 5.76 -10.63
CA ALA A 274 15.96 5.51 -11.11
C ALA A 274 14.91 5.65 -10.00
N LEU A 275 15.19 5.13 -8.80
CA LEU A 275 14.33 5.27 -7.63
C LEU A 275 14.10 6.75 -7.29
N ILE A 276 15.17 7.56 -7.24
CA ILE A 276 15.10 8.99 -6.91
C ILE A 276 14.25 9.74 -7.95
N VAL A 277 14.54 9.57 -9.24
CA VAL A 277 13.78 10.22 -10.32
C VAL A 277 12.30 9.84 -10.27
N SER A 278 12.01 8.56 -10.04
CA SER A 278 10.64 8.07 -9.90
C SER A 278 9.91 8.71 -8.72
N HIS A 279 10.55 8.77 -7.55
CA HIS A 279 9.93 9.32 -6.34
C HIS A 279 9.75 10.84 -6.42
N LEU A 280 10.62 11.55 -7.13
CA LEU A 280 10.41 12.96 -7.47
C LEU A 280 9.15 13.13 -8.33
N TYR A 281 8.98 12.29 -9.36
CA TYR A 281 7.76 12.29 -10.17
C TYR A 281 6.51 11.98 -9.31
N ILE A 282 6.54 10.91 -8.51
CA ILE A 282 5.43 10.52 -7.62
C ILE A 282 5.08 11.67 -6.68
N TYR A 283 6.08 12.32 -6.07
CA TYR A 283 5.86 13.46 -5.18
C TYR A 283 5.18 14.63 -5.90
N CYS A 284 5.70 15.04 -7.07
CA CYS A 284 5.11 16.13 -7.85
C CYS A 284 3.68 15.81 -8.31
N PHE A 285 3.44 14.56 -8.74
CA PHE A 285 2.13 14.09 -9.15
C PHE A 285 1.15 14.08 -7.98
N ASP A 286 1.52 13.48 -6.84
CA ASP A 286 0.66 13.41 -5.65
C ASP A 286 0.38 14.80 -5.08
N GLN A 287 1.37 15.71 -5.09
CA GLN A 287 1.15 17.10 -4.71
C GLN A 287 0.12 17.77 -5.64
N THR A 288 0.22 17.55 -6.95
CA THR A 288 -0.76 18.06 -7.91
C THR A 288 -2.14 17.44 -7.68
N LYS A 289 -2.20 16.12 -7.44
CA LYS A 289 -3.42 15.39 -7.15
C LYS A 289 -4.12 15.93 -5.92
N VAL A 290 -3.40 16.09 -4.82
CA VAL A 290 -3.94 16.64 -3.57
C VAL A 290 -4.44 18.08 -3.74
N LEU A 291 -3.71 18.93 -4.47
CA LEU A 291 -4.06 20.34 -4.62
C LEU A 291 -5.14 20.62 -5.68
N ARG A 292 -5.31 19.74 -6.68
CA ARG A 292 -6.15 20.02 -7.86
C ARG A 292 -7.28 19.01 -8.10
N TYR A 293 -7.08 17.75 -7.72
CA TYR A 293 -7.97 16.66 -8.14
C TYR A 293 -8.68 15.97 -6.96
N ALA A 294 -8.05 15.92 -5.79
CA ALA A 294 -8.67 15.35 -4.60
C ALA A 294 -9.74 16.31 -4.05
N ARG A 295 -10.99 15.83 -3.96
CA ARG A 295 -12.10 16.62 -3.38
C ARG A 295 -11.91 16.83 -1.88
N LYS A 296 -11.67 15.72 -1.18
CA LYS A 296 -11.46 15.65 0.27
C LYS A 296 -10.79 14.31 0.56
N PHE A 297 -10.03 14.28 1.64
CA PHE A 297 -9.64 13.05 2.33
C PHE A 297 -9.60 13.40 3.81
N ASN A 298 -10.01 12.47 4.67
CA ASN A 298 -10.01 12.70 6.10
C ASN A 298 -9.09 11.69 6.77
N PHE A 299 -8.00 12.19 7.35
CA PHE A 299 -7.09 11.40 8.15
C PHE A 299 -7.23 11.87 9.58
N SER A 300 -7.88 11.05 10.40
CA SER A 300 -8.17 11.42 11.80
C SER A 300 -6.99 11.16 12.72
N GLY A 301 -6.11 10.22 12.34
CA GLY A 301 -4.95 9.83 13.14
C GLY A 301 -3.70 9.57 12.33
N SER A 302 -2.58 9.48 13.05
CA SER A 302 -1.27 9.11 12.52
C SER A 302 -1.08 7.58 12.41
N GLU A 303 -2.15 6.79 12.48
CA GLU A 303 -2.08 5.32 12.57
C GLU A 303 -1.44 4.68 11.34
N VAL A 304 -1.79 5.15 10.15
CA VAL A 304 -1.22 4.60 8.91
C VAL A 304 0.20 5.11 8.68
N HIS A 305 0.50 6.35 9.07
CA HIS A 305 1.87 6.84 9.10
C HIS A 305 2.75 5.97 10.02
N TRP A 306 2.26 5.68 11.23
CA TRP A 306 2.93 4.82 12.19
C TRP A 306 3.13 3.41 11.63
N LEU A 307 2.09 2.83 11.02
CA LEU A 307 2.20 1.55 10.33
C LEU A 307 3.26 1.61 9.22
N GLY A 308 3.30 2.68 8.43
CA GLY A 308 4.30 2.88 7.39
C GLY A 308 5.73 2.85 7.94
N MET A 309 5.98 3.55 9.05
CA MET A 309 7.28 3.51 9.74
C MET A 309 7.65 2.10 10.23
N GLN A 310 6.67 1.34 10.74
CA GLN A 310 6.86 -0.04 11.18
C GLN A 310 7.15 -0.98 10.00
N LEU A 311 6.39 -0.86 8.90
CA LEU A 311 6.60 -1.65 7.68
C LEU A 311 7.93 -1.32 7.00
N PHE A 312 8.46 -0.10 7.17
CA PHE A 312 9.80 0.28 6.71
C PHE A 312 10.93 -0.51 7.40
N ALA A 313 10.65 -1.22 8.51
CA ALA A 313 11.60 -2.17 9.07
C ALA A 313 11.97 -3.28 8.07
N ILE A 314 11.03 -3.68 7.20
CA ILE A 314 11.22 -4.77 6.23
C ILE A 314 12.39 -4.46 5.27
N PRO A 315 12.38 -3.38 4.46
CA PRO A 315 13.47 -3.10 3.55
C PRO A 315 14.83 -2.91 4.25
N ILE A 316 14.87 -2.25 5.42
CA ILE A 316 16.14 -2.03 6.10
C ILE A 316 16.70 -3.34 6.70
N SER A 317 15.84 -4.23 7.19
CA SER A 317 16.24 -5.58 7.59
C SER A 317 16.78 -6.41 6.42
N ILE A 318 16.17 -6.31 5.23
CA ILE A 318 16.69 -6.94 4.00
C ILE A 318 18.08 -6.37 3.67
N PHE A 319 18.27 -5.05 3.80
CA PHE A 319 19.56 -4.40 3.57
C PHE A 319 20.63 -4.86 4.57
N ALA A 320 20.27 -5.03 5.85
CA ALA A 320 21.15 -5.57 6.88
C ALA A 320 21.61 -7.01 6.55
N ALA A 321 20.69 -7.87 6.09
CA ALA A 321 21.05 -9.19 5.59
C ALA A 321 21.97 -9.12 4.35
N GLY A 322 21.74 -8.14 3.46
CA GLY A 322 22.58 -7.90 2.28
C GLY A 322 24.01 -7.52 2.64
N LEU A 323 24.15 -6.73 3.71
CA LEU A 323 25.46 -6.36 4.26
C LEU A 323 26.19 -7.58 4.83
N VAL A 324 25.51 -8.46 5.57
CA VAL A 324 26.12 -9.71 6.06
C VAL A 324 26.54 -10.60 4.90
N PHE A 325 25.69 -10.76 3.89
CA PHE A 325 26.01 -11.54 2.70
C PHE A 325 27.26 -11.01 2.00
N LYS A 326 27.34 -9.69 1.75
CA LYS A 326 28.50 -9.07 1.10
C LYS A 326 29.75 -9.10 1.95
N ALA A 327 29.64 -8.86 3.25
CA ALA A 327 30.76 -8.99 4.18
C ALA A 327 31.32 -10.42 4.17
N ASN A 328 30.45 -11.45 4.13
CA ASN A 328 30.87 -12.83 4.02
C ASN A 328 31.65 -13.10 2.72
N GLN A 329 31.17 -12.59 1.58
CA GLN A 329 31.89 -12.70 0.31
C GLN A 329 33.28 -12.05 0.36
N MET A 330 33.45 -10.94 1.08
CA MET A 330 34.75 -10.28 1.24
C MET A 330 35.75 -11.07 2.10
N THR A 331 35.29 -12.05 2.88
CA THR A 331 36.16 -12.94 3.67
C THR A 331 36.64 -14.17 2.91
N GLY A 332 36.06 -14.46 1.73
CA GLY A 332 36.38 -15.62 0.94
C GLY A 332 37.74 -15.53 0.24
N THR A 333 38.23 -16.68 -0.22
CA THR A 333 39.37 -16.79 -1.16
C THR A 333 38.88 -16.67 -2.60
N GLU A 334 39.73 -16.97 -3.58
CA GLU A 334 39.37 -16.95 -5.01
C GLU A 334 38.28 -17.97 -5.40
N ALA A 335 38.01 -18.98 -4.54
CA ALA A 335 36.97 -19.97 -4.78
C ALA A 335 35.56 -19.42 -4.45
N LEU A 336 34.57 -19.75 -5.28
CA LEU A 336 33.16 -19.39 -5.03
C LEU A 336 32.65 -20.04 -3.74
N GLY A 337 31.83 -19.32 -2.96
CA GLY A 337 31.26 -19.84 -1.72
C GLY A 337 32.27 -20.06 -0.59
N SER A 338 33.52 -19.60 -0.74
CA SER A 338 34.59 -19.79 0.25
C SER A 338 34.58 -18.79 1.41
N GLY A 339 33.51 -18.00 1.55
CA GLY A 339 33.34 -17.09 2.67
C GLY A 339 33.33 -17.80 4.03
N TYR A 340 33.56 -17.05 5.10
CA TYR A 340 33.65 -17.59 6.47
C TYR A 340 32.44 -18.46 6.85
N PHE A 341 31.23 -18.02 6.48
CA PHE A 341 30.01 -18.80 6.57
C PHE A 341 29.67 -19.44 5.21
N ALA A 342 29.27 -20.70 5.26
CA ALA A 342 28.81 -21.46 4.09
C ALA A 342 27.48 -22.16 4.35
N GLY A 343 26.74 -22.41 3.27
CA GLY A 343 25.48 -23.14 3.28
C GLY A 343 24.48 -22.56 4.28
N THR A 344 23.91 -23.42 5.12
CA THR A 344 22.88 -23.05 6.10
C THR A 344 23.35 -22.04 7.14
N GLN A 345 24.66 -21.98 7.45
CA GLN A 345 25.21 -21.02 8.41
C GLN A 345 25.12 -19.58 7.89
N LEU A 346 25.41 -19.37 6.60
CA LEU A 346 25.30 -18.04 5.97
C LEU A 346 23.85 -17.55 5.97
N TRP A 347 22.91 -18.41 5.55
CA TRP A 347 21.48 -18.09 5.57
C TRP A 347 20.97 -17.80 6.98
N GLY A 348 21.43 -18.57 7.97
CA GLY A 348 21.12 -18.34 9.37
C GLY A 348 21.66 -17.00 9.89
N ALA A 349 22.89 -16.63 9.52
CA ALA A 349 23.49 -15.34 9.90
C ALA A 349 22.75 -14.16 9.25
N MET A 350 22.41 -14.27 7.96
CA MET A 350 21.60 -13.27 7.25
C MET A 350 20.22 -13.09 7.86
N ALA A 351 19.51 -14.20 8.12
CA ALA A 351 18.19 -14.18 8.76
C ALA A 351 18.26 -13.60 10.18
N GLY A 352 19.29 -13.99 10.95
CA GLY A 352 19.56 -13.44 12.29
C GLY A 352 19.77 -11.93 12.26
N ALA A 353 20.59 -11.42 11.34
CA ALA A 353 20.83 -9.99 11.17
C ALA A 353 19.54 -9.23 10.79
N ALA A 354 18.75 -9.76 9.85
CA ALA A 354 17.47 -9.17 9.48
C ALA A 354 16.48 -9.11 10.66
N ILE A 355 16.38 -10.19 11.45
CA ILE A 355 15.49 -10.28 12.62
C ILE A 355 15.95 -9.31 13.71
N VAL A 356 17.24 -9.31 14.05
CA VAL A 356 17.80 -8.40 15.06
C VAL A 356 17.57 -6.95 14.65
N HIS A 357 17.82 -6.61 13.37
CA HIS A 357 17.56 -5.27 12.87
C HIS A 357 16.07 -4.89 12.94
N ALA A 358 15.15 -5.81 12.58
CA ALA A 358 13.71 -5.55 12.63
C ALA A 358 13.25 -5.28 14.08
N ILE A 359 13.71 -6.11 15.02
CA ILE A 359 13.40 -5.95 16.45
C ILE A 359 13.95 -4.61 16.95
N LEU A 360 15.20 -4.28 16.63
CA LEU A 360 15.81 -3.01 17.02
C LEU A 360 15.05 -1.81 16.44
N HIS A 361 14.71 -1.85 15.15
CA HIS A 361 13.94 -0.79 14.49
C HIS A 361 12.58 -0.58 15.18
N LEU A 362 11.82 -1.66 15.41
CA LEU A 362 10.52 -1.59 16.09
C LEU A 362 10.66 -1.12 17.54
N ALA A 363 11.70 -1.54 18.26
CA ALA A 363 12.00 -1.05 19.60
C ALA A 363 12.36 0.45 19.61
N VAL A 364 13.14 0.92 18.64
CA VAL A 364 13.46 2.35 18.48
C VAL A 364 12.19 3.16 18.24
N LEU A 365 11.30 2.67 17.38
CA LEU A 365 10.01 3.31 17.18
C LEU A 365 9.20 3.34 18.49
N GLU A 366 9.03 2.20 19.15
CA GLU A 366 8.16 2.10 20.32
C GLU A 366 8.68 2.89 21.53
N PHE A 367 9.98 2.83 21.81
CA PHE A 367 10.54 3.40 23.04
C PHE A 367 11.10 4.81 22.84
N PHE A 368 11.71 5.09 21.68
CA PHE A 368 12.34 6.39 21.44
C PHE A 368 11.42 7.33 20.67
N VAL A 369 10.90 6.91 19.51
CA VAL A 369 10.09 7.82 18.68
C VAL A 369 8.78 8.19 19.36
N LYS A 370 8.06 7.22 19.93
CA LYS A 370 6.85 7.53 20.72
C LYS A 370 7.17 8.33 21.99
N GLY A 371 8.29 8.06 22.64
CA GLY A 371 8.72 8.77 23.85
C GLY A 371 9.13 10.23 23.59
N CYS A 372 9.72 10.51 22.41
CA CYS A 372 10.10 11.85 21.97
C CYS A 372 8.98 12.60 21.25
N GLY A 373 7.91 11.91 20.85
CA GLY A 373 6.76 12.54 20.25
C GLY A 373 6.18 13.58 21.21
N ALA A 374 6.06 14.83 20.74
CA ALA A 374 5.27 15.81 21.47
C ALA A 374 3.91 15.16 21.77
N PRO A 375 3.38 15.28 23.01
CA PRO A 375 2.02 14.84 23.26
C PRO A 375 1.18 15.42 22.15
N SER A 376 0.45 14.56 21.42
CA SER A 376 -0.44 15.00 20.35
C SER A 376 -1.14 16.21 20.90
N SER A 377 -1.13 17.35 20.19
CA SER A 377 -1.79 18.55 20.69
C SER A 377 -3.28 18.24 20.76
N GLU A 378 -3.69 17.56 21.82
CA GLU A 378 -5.05 17.30 22.18
C GLU A 378 -5.66 18.68 22.14
N ALA A 379 -6.64 18.83 21.25
CA ALA A 379 -7.22 20.11 20.92
C ALA A 379 -7.39 20.90 22.21
N LYS A 380 -6.71 22.05 22.32
CA LYS A 380 -6.67 22.86 23.55
C LYS A 380 -8.08 22.84 24.15
N VAL A 381 -8.20 22.29 25.35
CA VAL A 381 -9.44 21.90 26.05
C VAL A 381 -10.42 23.08 26.31
N GLY A 382 -10.19 24.26 25.74
CA GLY A 382 -10.96 25.47 25.98
C GLY A 382 -12.14 25.73 25.04
N HIS A 383 -12.32 25.01 23.94
CA HIS A 383 -13.44 25.25 23.03
C HIS A 383 -14.60 24.28 23.28
N GLY A 384 -15.71 24.81 23.79
CA GLY A 384 -16.95 24.04 23.90
C GLY A 384 -17.43 23.52 22.55
N TYR A 385 -18.19 22.43 22.56
CA TYR A 385 -18.73 21.76 21.37
C TYR A 385 -19.34 22.73 20.35
N ALA A 386 -20.11 23.71 20.82
CA ALA A 386 -20.75 24.70 19.96
C ALA A 386 -19.76 25.51 19.11
N THR A 387 -18.58 25.82 19.65
CA THR A 387 -17.53 26.55 18.91
C THR A 387 -16.93 25.65 17.83
N ALA A 388 -16.62 24.39 18.15
CA ALA A 388 -16.11 23.43 17.18
C ALA A 388 -17.13 23.14 16.06
N ALA A 389 -18.40 22.95 16.42
CA ALA A 389 -19.50 22.70 15.48
C ALA A 389 -19.87 23.92 14.62
N ARG A 390 -19.46 25.14 15.00
CA ARG A 390 -19.54 26.33 14.12
C ARG A 390 -18.49 26.31 13.03
N LEU A 391 -17.31 25.79 13.34
CA LEU A 391 -16.16 25.77 12.43
C LEU A 391 -16.18 24.55 11.51
N ASN A 392 -16.63 23.39 12.02
CA ASN A 392 -16.71 22.15 11.26
C ASN A 392 -18.16 21.72 11.03
N PRO A 393 -18.65 21.68 9.77
CA PRO A 393 -20.01 21.24 9.45
C PRO A 393 -20.24 19.75 9.71
N ALA A 394 -19.15 18.96 9.70
CA ALA A 394 -19.19 17.56 10.00
C ALA A 394 -19.02 17.29 11.49
N THR A 395 -20.11 16.90 12.11
CA THR A 395 -20.22 16.56 13.53
C THR A 395 -20.79 15.17 13.66
N HIS A 396 -20.67 14.53 14.82
CA HIS A 396 -21.31 13.23 15.05
C HIS A 396 -22.84 13.26 14.85
N PHE A 397 -23.48 14.42 14.96
CA PHE A 397 -24.91 14.56 14.70
C PHE A 397 -25.23 14.74 13.21
N SER A 398 -24.40 15.50 12.48
CA SER A 398 -24.61 15.75 11.04
C SER A 398 -24.11 14.63 10.14
N THR A 399 -23.13 13.81 10.57
CA THR A 399 -22.68 12.65 9.77
C THR A 399 -23.48 11.38 10.04
N ASN A 400 -24.22 11.31 11.16
CA ASN A 400 -25.04 10.15 11.50
C ASN A 400 -26.41 10.20 10.79
N PRO A 401 -26.69 9.29 9.84
CA PRO A 401 -27.94 9.30 9.09
C PRO A 401 -29.16 9.01 9.97
N VAL A 402 -29.02 8.15 10.98
CA VAL A 402 -30.11 7.83 11.92
C VAL A 402 -30.47 9.05 12.76
N HIS A 403 -29.48 9.81 13.23
CA HIS A 403 -29.72 11.04 13.99
C HIS A 403 -30.44 12.09 13.13
N CYS A 404 -29.99 12.30 11.89
CA CYS A 404 -30.63 13.22 10.95
C CYS A 404 -32.10 12.83 10.66
N LEU A 405 -32.37 11.54 10.40
CA LEU A 405 -33.73 11.04 10.17
C LEU A 405 -34.63 11.20 11.39
N ARG A 406 -34.13 10.88 12.60
CA ARG A 406 -34.87 11.06 13.85
C ARG A 406 -35.20 12.52 14.11
N SER A 407 -34.24 13.41 13.88
CA SER A 407 -34.39 14.87 14.04
C SER A 407 -35.56 15.41 13.19
N LYS A 408 -35.70 14.92 11.95
CA LYS A 408 -36.76 15.33 11.03
C LYS A 408 -38.10 14.64 11.28
N HIS A 409 -38.12 13.32 11.41
CA HIS A 409 -39.35 12.52 11.32
C HIS A 409 -39.94 12.12 12.67
N ILE A 410 -39.14 12.09 13.74
CA ILE A 410 -39.59 11.66 15.07
C ILE A 410 -39.64 12.85 16.04
N LEU A 411 -38.58 13.66 16.07
CA LEU A 411 -38.45 14.77 17.02
C LEU A 411 -39.06 16.08 16.50
N GLY A 412 -39.32 16.18 15.18
CA GLY A 412 -39.96 17.35 14.59
C GLY A 412 -39.16 18.65 14.76
N HIS A 413 -37.83 18.59 14.80
CA HIS A 413 -36.99 19.78 14.97
C HIS A 413 -37.13 20.76 13.80
N SER A 414 -37.11 22.06 14.09
CA SER A 414 -37.25 23.13 13.08
C SER A 414 -36.15 24.20 13.25
N PRO A 415 -35.17 24.32 12.32
CA PRO A 415 -34.92 23.38 11.23
C PRO A 415 -34.38 22.02 11.74
N PRO A 416 -34.63 20.91 11.02
CA PRO A 416 -34.10 19.61 11.41
C PRO A 416 -32.58 19.51 11.15
N GLN A 417 -31.93 18.54 11.79
CA GLN A 417 -30.54 18.20 11.49
C GLN A 417 -30.46 17.65 10.05
N VAL A 418 -29.67 18.32 9.21
CA VAL A 418 -29.41 17.90 7.84
C VAL A 418 -28.11 17.07 7.81
N MET A 419 -28.09 16.03 6.99
CA MET A 419 -26.91 15.19 6.80
C MET A 419 -25.81 16.00 6.11
N PHE A 420 -24.60 15.93 6.66
CA PHE A 420 -23.42 16.54 6.05
C PHE A 420 -23.08 15.82 4.74
N VAL A 421 -22.92 16.60 3.67
CA VAL A 421 -22.42 16.16 2.37
C VAL A 421 -21.39 17.19 1.92
N ALA A 422 -20.16 16.74 1.65
CA ALA A 422 -19.06 17.63 1.27
C ALA A 422 -19.42 18.46 0.02
N GLY A 423 -19.11 19.75 0.00
CA GLY A 423 -19.48 20.67 -1.09
C GLY A 423 -20.97 21.08 -1.10
N LYS A 424 -21.78 20.59 -0.16
CA LYS A 424 -23.20 20.98 0.03
C LYS A 424 -23.45 21.53 1.44
N GLU A 425 -22.43 22.12 2.04
CA GLU A 425 -22.46 22.69 3.39
C GLU A 425 -23.52 23.80 3.52
N HIS A 426 -23.80 24.54 2.43
CA HIS A 426 -24.86 25.55 2.35
C HIS A 426 -26.27 25.02 2.62
N LEU A 427 -26.50 23.69 2.56
CA LEU A 427 -27.79 23.08 2.90
C LEU A 427 -27.98 22.91 4.41
N LEU A 428 -26.89 22.97 5.19
CA LEU A 428 -26.94 22.89 6.65
C LEU A 428 -27.53 24.17 7.24
N ARG A 429 -28.39 24.02 8.23
CA ARG A 429 -29.02 25.15 8.95
C ARG A 429 -28.70 25.04 10.44
N ALA A 430 -28.30 26.15 11.04
CA ALA A 430 -28.08 26.18 12.49
C ALA A 430 -29.39 26.00 13.24
N ASN A 431 -29.32 25.16 14.27
CA ASN A 431 -30.32 24.96 15.30
C ASN A 431 -29.58 24.64 16.61
N PRO A 432 -29.23 25.66 17.42
CA PRO A 432 -28.48 25.47 18.66
C PRO A 432 -29.16 24.54 19.66
N LYS A 433 -30.49 24.38 19.61
CA LYS A 433 -31.25 23.49 20.50
C LYS A 433 -30.91 22.01 20.31
N ILE A 434 -30.37 21.65 19.15
CA ILE A 434 -30.07 20.27 18.77
C ILE A 434 -28.58 20.04 18.52
N GLY A 435 -27.73 21.01 18.88
CA GLY A 435 -26.29 20.95 18.64
C GLY A 435 -25.86 21.30 17.21
N ALA A 436 -26.78 21.72 16.33
CA ALA A 436 -26.45 22.16 14.98
C ALA A 436 -25.99 23.63 15.03
N HIS A 437 -24.69 23.89 14.94
CA HIS A 437 -24.17 25.26 15.05
C HIS A 437 -23.56 25.83 13.77
N TYR A 438 -23.36 25.00 12.75
CA TYR A 438 -22.74 25.42 11.49
C TYR A 438 -23.67 26.31 10.65
N VAL A 439 -23.11 27.39 10.08
CA VAL A 439 -23.76 28.26 9.11
C VAL A 439 -22.74 28.57 8.02
N ASP A 440 -23.09 28.29 6.76
CA ASP A 440 -22.24 28.65 5.64
C ASP A 440 -22.29 30.16 5.38
N SER A 441 -21.18 30.85 5.65
CA SER A 441 -21.05 32.28 5.44
C SER A 441 -21.10 32.70 3.96
N SER A 442 -20.81 31.77 3.04
CA SER A 442 -20.78 32.05 1.59
C SER A 442 -22.17 32.06 0.95
N ALA A 443 -23.16 31.44 1.59
CA ALA A 443 -24.51 31.27 1.03
C ALA A 443 -25.37 32.56 1.01
N GLY A 444 -24.81 33.73 1.34
CA GLY A 444 -25.47 35.05 1.19
C GLY A 444 -26.71 35.27 2.06
N GLY A 445 -27.06 34.33 2.94
CA GLY A 445 -28.17 34.45 3.87
C GLY A 445 -27.81 35.46 4.96
N LYS A 446 -28.41 36.66 4.91
CA LYS A 446 -28.36 37.63 6.01
C LYS A 446 -28.81 36.91 7.29
N ILE A 447 -27.89 36.76 8.24
CA ILE A 447 -28.19 36.26 9.58
C ILE A 447 -29.17 37.26 10.19
N SER A 448 -30.45 36.89 10.31
CA SER A 448 -31.40 37.69 11.08
C SER A 448 -30.92 37.66 12.54
N LYS A 449 -30.39 38.78 13.00
CA LYS A 449 -29.97 38.98 14.40
C LYS A 449 -31.15 38.87 15.35
#